data_AF-A0A1F5VXW6-F1
#
_entry.id   AF-A0A1F5VXW6-F1
#
_cell.length_a   1.000
_cell.length_b   1.000
_cell.length_c   1.000
_cell.angle_alpha   90.00
_cell.angle_beta   90.00
_cell.angle_gamma   90.00
#
_symmetry.space_group_name_H-M   'P 1'
#
loop_
_entity.id
_entity.type
_entity.pdbx_description
1 polymer ?
#
loop_
_entity_poly.entity_id
_entity_poly.type
_entity_poly.pdbx_seq_one_letter_code
_entity_poly.pdbx_strand_id
1 'polypeptide(L)'
;MNKHKVLIFGNKTFGELIPVIQSELFDVIFEKFPDGWGKHENISNYSIIILDYSAFLGNNSIYPKQQEIFEKELFLALDKGATVCFLHYNDDVPMHDPYNFEDGNMNQFQINILLEFQIGFRFLRFFSIRPMKIDQAILWAKITRIEFKNFLDKWGATKNIFRCYGKDTFDDIIYDFNKESALGFMNYFRNGHLIYLPCQRNFSSMANITEMFKTLIDNLITYLTRIRSELPAFAKEPFFKAEEALYKEFLEEQRKTKEIESKLESFNLIKALAFASEYDLQNRLPKFLHDELGFRIEQNETYNEDFWLIGSSGEHIAICEIKSYVRGFKKSGVYDIYNHREHYKKDESFPGILFVSSNLHATNWEQKLSPFAPQDYQVATSNNILIVRVEDLLFMWDSFKQGKISREEIINILISNKGWLYFKSDGRYEIKE
;
A
#
# COMPACT_ATOMS: atom_id res chain seq x y z
N MET A 1 -21.07 18.84 -11.65
CA MET A 1 -20.82 17.61 -10.87
C MET A 1 -20.16 16.61 -11.80
N ASN A 2 -19.08 15.96 -11.40
CA ASN A 2 -18.52 14.87 -12.21
C ASN A 2 -19.51 13.71 -12.20
N LYS A 3 -19.77 13.12 -13.37
CA LYS A 3 -20.61 11.93 -13.48
C LYS A 3 -20.02 10.79 -12.66
N HIS A 4 -20.87 9.97 -12.06
CA HIS A 4 -20.43 8.72 -11.46
C HIS A 4 -19.92 7.79 -12.58
N LYS A 5 -18.65 7.38 -12.49
CA LYS A 5 -18.15 6.26 -13.29
C LYS A 5 -18.63 4.96 -12.65
N VAL A 6 -19.36 4.14 -13.40
CA VAL A 6 -19.94 2.87 -12.95
C VAL A 6 -19.37 1.71 -13.75
N LEU A 7 -18.80 0.72 -13.06
CA LEU A 7 -18.42 -0.55 -13.66
C LEU A 7 -19.48 -1.60 -13.33
N ILE A 8 -19.97 -2.32 -14.34
CA ILE A 8 -20.78 -3.52 -14.18
C ILE A 8 -19.96 -4.70 -14.69
N PHE A 9 -19.56 -5.59 -13.79
CA PHE A 9 -18.63 -6.67 -14.09
C PHE A 9 -19.20 -8.03 -13.67
N GLY A 10 -19.18 -8.97 -14.61
CA GLY A 10 -19.70 -10.32 -14.39
C GLY A 10 -20.22 -10.95 -15.67
N ASN A 11 -20.67 -12.20 -15.58
CA ASN A 11 -21.25 -12.93 -16.70
C ASN A 11 -22.73 -13.25 -16.46
N LYS A 12 -23.09 -13.50 -15.21
CA LYS A 12 -24.43 -13.92 -14.79
C LYS A 12 -25.36 -12.73 -14.61
N THR A 13 -24.85 -11.52 -14.36
CA THR A 13 -25.70 -10.35 -14.08
C THR A 13 -26.47 -9.85 -15.31
N PHE A 14 -25.90 -9.99 -16.52
CA PHE A 14 -26.53 -9.49 -17.75
C PHE A 14 -26.50 -10.51 -18.91
N GLY A 15 -25.88 -11.68 -18.71
CA GLY A 15 -25.81 -12.73 -19.72
C GLY A 15 -25.04 -12.27 -20.96
N GLU A 16 -25.56 -12.61 -22.13
CA GLU A 16 -24.97 -12.25 -23.43
C GLU A 16 -25.29 -10.82 -23.90
N LEU A 17 -26.19 -10.14 -23.19
CA LEU A 17 -26.72 -8.86 -23.62
C LEU A 17 -25.99 -7.72 -22.91
N ILE A 18 -25.25 -6.91 -23.67
CA ILE A 18 -24.59 -5.71 -23.16
C ILE A 18 -25.46 -4.49 -23.49
N PRO A 19 -26.14 -3.88 -22.50
CA PRO A 19 -26.99 -2.72 -22.75
C PRO A 19 -26.15 -1.45 -22.92
N VAL A 20 -26.72 -0.47 -23.62
CA VAL A 20 -26.21 0.89 -23.67
C VAL A 20 -27.08 1.76 -22.78
N ILE A 21 -26.52 2.29 -21.70
CA ILE A 21 -27.24 3.15 -20.76
C ILE A 21 -26.74 4.59 -20.92
N GLN A 22 -27.63 5.49 -21.29
CA GLN A 22 -27.37 6.92 -21.35
C GLN A 22 -27.95 7.61 -20.12
N SER A 23 -27.12 8.39 -19.42
CA SER A 23 -27.51 9.17 -18.25
C SER A 23 -26.67 10.44 -18.14
N GLU A 24 -27.26 11.49 -17.58
CA GLU A 24 -26.55 12.72 -17.24
C GLU A 24 -25.79 12.59 -15.91
N LEU A 25 -26.16 11.62 -15.06
CA LEU A 25 -25.61 11.46 -13.71
C LEU A 25 -24.44 10.47 -13.66
N PHE A 26 -24.36 9.56 -14.62
CA PHE A 26 -23.39 8.47 -14.59
C PHE A 26 -23.03 7.98 -15.99
N ASP A 27 -21.82 7.44 -16.11
CA ASP A 27 -21.35 6.74 -17.30
C ASP A 27 -21.10 5.27 -16.93
N VAL A 28 -21.61 4.34 -17.74
CA VAL A 28 -21.61 2.90 -17.43
C VAL A 28 -20.69 2.15 -18.37
N ILE A 29 -19.80 1.36 -17.80
CA ILE A 29 -18.95 0.41 -18.52
C ILE A 29 -19.37 -1.01 -18.13
N PHE A 30 -19.62 -1.84 -19.14
CA PHE A 30 -19.98 -3.24 -18.97
C PHE A 30 -18.80 -4.13 -19.34
N GLU A 31 -18.45 -5.05 -18.45
CA GLU A 31 -17.38 -5.99 -18.67
C GLU A 31 -17.79 -7.41 -18.38
N LYS A 32 -17.86 -8.18 -19.46
CA LYS A 32 -18.13 -9.61 -19.39
C LYS A 32 -16.86 -10.34 -18.97
N PHE A 33 -16.97 -11.26 -18.03
CA PHE A 33 -15.88 -12.16 -17.68
C PHE A 33 -16.15 -13.58 -18.21
N PRO A 34 -15.18 -14.28 -18.82
CA PRO A 34 -13.75 -13.92 -18.96
C PRO A 34 -13.41 -13.06 -20.20
N ASP A 35 -14.30 -12.97 -21.20
CA ASP A 35 -13.98 -12.44 -22.55
C ASP A 35 -13.61 -10.93 -22.60
N GLY A 36 -13.97 -10.18 -21.57
CA GLY A 36 -13.69 -8.76 -21.40
C GLY A 36 -12.55 -8.45 -20.42
N TRP A 37 -11.96 -9.46 -19.77
CA TRP A 37 -10.94 -9.25 -18.74
C TRP A 37 -9.73 -8.46 -19.26
N GLY A 38 -9.31 -7.44 -18.51
CA GLY A 38 -8.15 -6.60 -18.83
C GLY A 38 -8.45 -5.45 -19.81
N LYS A 39 -9.71 -5.28 -20.20
CA LYS A 39 -10.15 -4.10 -20.97
C LYS A 39 -10.54 -2.92 -20.06
N HIS A 40 -10.78 -3.17 -18.77
CA HIS A 40 -11.09 -2.10 -17.83
C HIS A 40 -9.90 -1.17 -17.64
N GLU A 41 -10.19 0.13 -17.58
CA GLU A 41 -9.34 1.05 -16.85
C GLU A 41 -9.18 0.57 -15.40
N ASN A 42 -8.12 0.99 -14.73
CA ASN A 42 -7.89 0.69 -13.31
C ASN A 42 -9.19 0.84 -12.49
N ILE A 43 -9.62 -0.22 -11.79
CA ILE A 43 -10.92 -0.28 -11.08
C ILE A 43 -11.07 0.86 -10.05
N SER A 44 -9.95 1.35 -9.52
CA SER A 44 -9.94 2.47 -8.58
C SER A 44 -10.38 3.81 -9.19
N ASN A 45 -10.66 3.86 -10.49
CA ASN A 45 -11.24 5.02 -11.18
C ASN A 45 -12.78 5.02 -11.15
N TYR A 46 -13.43 3.94 -10.74
CA TYR A 46 -14.89 3.84 -10.68
C TYR A 46 -15.39 4.21 -9.29
N SER A 47 -16.48 4.97 -9.25
CA SER A 47 -17.14 5.36 -8.01
C SER A 47 -18.14 4.32 -7.51
N ILE A 48 -18.72 3.54 -8.44
CA ILE A 48 -19.66 2.47 -8.16
C ILE A 48 -19.24 1.25 -8.99
N ILE A 49 -19.18 0.09 -8.36
CA ILE A 49 -18.78 -1.17 -8.99
C ILE A 49 -19.86 -2.20 -8.66
N ILE A 50 -20.59 -2.67 -9.65
CA ILE A 50 -21.67 -3.65 -9.50
C ILE A 50 -21.16 -4.99 -10.03
N LEU A 51 -21.22 -6.03 -9.20
CA LEU A 51 -20.58 -7.31 -9.45
C LEU A 51 -21.55 -8.47 -9.25
N ASP A 52 -21.39 -9.51 -10.06
CA ASP A 52 -21.88 -10.82 -9.66
C ASP A 52 -21.20 -11.28 -8.37
N TYR A 53 -21.98 -11.83 -7.44
CA TYR A 53 -21.45 -12.47 -6.24
C TYR A 53 -20.38 -13.55 -6.57
N SER A 54 -20.56 -14.26 -7.68
CA SER A 54 -19.65 -15.30 -8.18
C SER A 54 -19.07 -14.94 -9.56
N ALA A 55 -18.57 -13.70 -9.74
CA ALA A 55 -18.15 -13.16 -11.04
C ALA A 55 -17.06 -13.99 -11.76
N PHE A 56 -16.21 -14.70 -11.02
CA PHE A 56 -15.07 -15.45 -11.56
C PHE A 56 -15.36 -16.94 -11.80
N LEU A 57 -16.64 -17.33 -11.78
CA LEU A 57 -17.07 -18.68 -12.13
C LEU A 57 -17.57 -18.71 -13.59
N GLY A 58 -16.76 -19.26 -14.50
CA GLY A 58 -17.10 -19.44 -15.91
C GLY A 58 -17.81 -20.77 -16.19
N ASN A 59 -18.02 -21.09 -17.48
CA ASN A 59 -18.59 -22.37 -17.96
C ASN A 59 -17.63 -23.55 -17.63
N ASN A 60 -17.61 -23.97 -16.36
CA ASN A 60 -16.77 -25.02 -15.79
C ASN A 60 -15.28 -24.65 -15.60
N SER A 61 -14.95 -23.37 -15.49
CA SER A 61 -13.58 -22.91 -15.21
C SER A 61 -13.56 -21.91 -14.05
N ILE A 62 -12.51 -22.02 -13.23
CA ILE A 62 -12.22 -21.09 -12.13
C ILE A 62 -10.99 -20.25 -12.49
N TYR A 63 -11.00 -19.00 -12.06
CA TYR A 63 -9.96 -18.03 -12.41
C TYR A 63 -9.36 -17.36 -11.15
N PRO A 64 -8.70 -18.14 -10.26
CA PRO A 64 -8.27 -17.66 -8.95
C PRO A 64 -7.27 -16.51 -9.05
N LYS A 65 -6.35 -16.55 -10.01
CA LYS A 65 -5.36 -15.49 -10.23
C LYS A 65 -6.01 -14.16 -10.64
N GLN A 66 -6.99 -14.20 -11.54
CA GLN A 66 -7.73 -13.02 -11.96
C GLN A 66 -8.57 -12.47 -10.81
N GLN A 67 -9.21 -13.35 -10.03
CA GLN A 67 -9.94 -12.95 -8.84
C GLN A 67 -9.04 -12.25 -7.81
N GLU A 68 -7.82 -12.76 -7.56
CA GLU A 68 -6.85 -12.12 -6.67
C GLU A 68 -6.39 -10.74 -7.16
N ILE A 69 -6.17 -10.59 -8.47
CA ILE A 69 -5.81 -9.29 -9.06
C ILE A 69 -6.99 -8.32 -8.90
N PHE A 70 -8.20 -8.76 -9.25
CA PHE A 70 -9.41 -7.94 -9.13
C PHE A 70 -9.68 -7.53 -7.68
N GLU A 71 -9.50 -8.45 -6.73
CA GLU A 71 -9.67 -8.18 -5.30
C GLU A 71 -8.71 -7.10 -4.80
N LYS A 72 -7.44 -7.13 -5.24
CA LYS A 72 -6.48 -6.06 -4.94
C LYS A 72 -6.91 -4.71 -5.51
N GLU A 73 -7.42 -4.71 -6.74
CA GLU A 73 -7.94 -3.50 -7.39
C GLU A 73 -9.22 -2.98 -6.69
N LEU A 74 -10.10 -3.86 -6.22
CA LEU A 74 -11.25 -3.50 -5.40
C LEU A 74 -10.83 -2.90 -4.06
N PHE A 75 -9.80 -3.44 -3.40
CA PHE A 75 -9.29 -2.83 -2.17
C PHE A 75 -8.82 -1.39 -2.40
N LEU A 76 -8.09 -1.15 -3.49
CA LEU A 76 -7.67 0.21 -3.87
C LEU A 76 -8.87 1.12 -4.17
N ALA A 77 -9.91 0.61 -4.81
CA ALA A 77 -11.14 1.36 -5.06
C ALA A 77 -11.87 1.71 -3.75
N LEU A 78 -12.00 0.74 -2.83
CA LEU A 78 -12.61 0.93 -1.52
C LEU A 78 -11.81 1.89 -0.63
N ASP A 79 -10.46 1.86 -0.70
CA ASP A 79 -9.60 2.85 -0.04
C ASP A 79 -9.82 4.27 -0.54
N LYS A 80 -10.23 4.44 -1.81
CA LYS A 80 -10.63 5.73 -2.40
C LYS A 80 -12.11 6.08 -2.16
N GLY A 81 -12.84 5.24 -1.44
CA GLY A 81 -14.25 5.47 -1.11
C GLY A 81 -15.26 5.03 -2.17
N ALA A 82 -14.88 4.10 -3.06
CA ALA A 82 -15.82 3.49 -3.99
C ALA A 82 -16.89 2.66 -3.26
N THR A 83 -18.04 2.48 -3.91
CA THR A 83 -19.09 1.57 -3.47
C THR A 83 -19.08 0.31 -4.33
N VAL A 84 -18.98 -0.86 -3.71
CA VAL A 84 -19.06 -2.15 -4.40
C VAL A 84 -20.38 -2.82 -4.03
N CYS A 85 -21.17 -3.18 -5.05
CA CYS A 85 -22.46 -3.82 -4.90
C CYS A 85 -22.43 -5.24 -5.47
N PHE A 86 -22.51 -6.25 -4.62
CA PHE A 86 -22.64 -7.65 -5.02
C PHE A 86 -24.11 -8.02 -5.23
N LEU A 87 -24.40 -8.54 -6.42
CA LEU A 87 -25.71 -9.07 -6.78
C LEU A 87 -25.74 -10.59 -6.61
N HIS A 88 -26.65 -11.07 -5.76
CA HIS A 88 -26.79 -12.48 -5.42
C HIS A 88 -28.18 -13.01 -5.79
N TYR A 89 -28.26 -14.30 -6.10
CA TYR A 89 -29.52 -14.96 -6.43
C TYR A 89 -29.64 -16.34 -5.81
N ASN A 90 -28.90 -17.31 -6.33
CA ASN A 90 -28.93 -18.71 -5.93
C ASN A 90 -27.49 -19.21 -5.83
N ASP A 91 -26.62 -18.37 -5.27
CA ASP A 91 -25.20 -18.63 -5.17
C ASP A 91 -24.98 -19.79 -4.20
N ASP A 92 -23.96 -20.60 -4.50
CA ASP A 92 -23.61 -21.74 -3.65
C ASP A 92 -23.09 -21.23 -2.32
N VAL A 93 -23.49 -21.91 -1.24
CA VAL A 93 -23.05 -21.62 0.13
C VAL A 93 -22.64 -22.94 0.77
N PRO A 94 -21.84 -22.93 1.84
CA PRO A 94 -21.44 -24.16 2.50
C PRO A 94 -22.68 -24.91 2.99
N MET A 95 -22.76 -26.22 2.72
CA MET A 95 -23.98 -27.02 2.94
C MET A 95 -24.20 -27.41 4.42
N HIS A 96 -23.19 -27.27 5.28
CA HIS A 96 -23.23 -27.79 6.65
C HIS A 96 -23.33 -26.67 7.69
N ASP A 97 -24.41 -26.68 8.48
CA ASP A 97 -24.53 -26.04 9.80
C ASP A 97 -25.42 -26.94 10.67
N PRO A 98 -24.85 -27.89 11.43
CA PRO A 98 -25.65 -28.92 12.09
C PRO A 98 -25.80 -28.64 13.58
N TYR A 99 -26.41 -27.52 13.97
CA TYR A 99 -26.90 -27.26 15.34
C TYR A 99 -26.07 -27.87 16.49
N ASN A 100 -24.87 -27.37 16.82
CA ASN A 100 -24.39 -27.43 18.22
C ASN A 100 -23.04 -26.77 18.48
N PHE A 101 -23.03 -26.04 19.61
CA PHE A 101 -21.97 -25.41 20.41
C PHE A 101 -20.55 -25.99 20.20
N GLU A 102 -19.44 -25.26 19.97
CA GLU A 102 -19.13 -23.86 20.27
C GLU A 102 -18.36 -23.11 19.15
N ASP A 103 -17.88 -23.79 18.08
CA ASP A 103 -16.90 -23.24 17.12
C ASP A 103 -17.24 -23.57 15.65
N GLY A 104 -18.48 -23.37 15.23
CA GLY A 104 -19.03 -23.86 13.95
C GLY A 104 -18.24 -23.45 12.69
N ASN A 105 -17.18 -24.20 12.37
CA ASN A 105 -16.44 -24.06 11.14
C ASN A 105 -17.24 -24.78 10.05
N MET A 106 -17.86 -23.99 9.16
CA MET A 106 -18.29 -24.49 7.86
C MET A 106 -17.13 -25.32 7.29
N ASN A 107 -17.38 -26.52 6.73
CA ASN A 107 -16.31 -27.45 6.36
C ASN A 107 -15.20 -26.67 5.63
N GLN A 108 -14.00 -26.61 6.24
CA GLN A 108 -12.91 -25.74 5.79
C GLN A 108 -12.62 -25.94 4.30
N PHE A 109 -12.79 -27.17 3.81
CA PHE A 109 -12.68 -27.49 2.39
C PHE A 109 -13.72 -26.74 1.55
N GLN A 110 -15.00 -26.78 1.91
CA GLN A 110 -16.06 -26.04 1.22
C GLN A 110 -15.83 -24.53 1.29
N ILE A 111 -15.42 -23.99 2.45
CA ILE A 111 -15.05 -22.58 2.59
C ILE A 111 -13.94 -22.24 1.61
N ASN A 112 -12.85 -23.00 1.61
CA ASN A 112 -11.71 -22.74 0.74
C ASN A 112 -12.11 -22.77 -0.73
N ILE A 113 -12.94 -23.74 -1.13
CA ILE A 113 -13.48 -23.77 -2.49
C ILE A 113 -14.29 -22.50 -2.76
N LEU A 114 -15.28 -22.15 -1.94
CA LEU A 114 -16.08 -20.93 -2.17
C LEU A 114 -15.22 -19.66 -2.20
N LEU A 115 -14.22 -19.55 -1.33
CA LEU A 115 -13.28 -18.43 -1.35
C LEU A 115 -12.53 -18.40 -2.68
N GLU A 116 -12.15 -19.53 -3.27
CA GLU A 116 -11.46 -19.55 -4.56
C GLU A 116 -12.29 -19.01 -5.75
N PHE A 117 -13.63 -19.09 -5.72
CA PHE A 117 -14.45 -18.73 -6.89
C PHE A 117 -15.58 -17.71 -6.64
N GLN A 118 -15.88 -17.35 -5.39
CA GLN A 118 -16.91 -16.38 -5.03
C GLN A 118 -16.29 -15.17 -4.36
N ILE A 119 -15.97 -14.15 -5.15
CA ILE A 119 -15.46 -12.90 -4.63
C ILE A 119 -16.42 -12.25 -3.61
N GLY A 120 -17.75 -12.36 -3.84
CA GLY A 120 -18.74 -11.88 -2.89
C GLY A 120 -18.65 -12.58 -1.53
N PHE A 121 -18.32 -13.88 -1.50
CA PHE A 121 -18.13 -14.64 -0.26
C PHE A 121 -16.84 -14.26 0.47
N ARG A 122 -15.74 -13.98 -0.26
CA ARG A 122 -14.48 -13.51 0.35
C ARG A 122 -14.69 -12.28 1.22
N PHE A 123 -15.45 -11.32 0.71
CA PHE A 123 -15.68 -10.06 1.42
C PHE A 123 -16.55 -10.21 2.69
N LEU A 124 -17.45 -11.20 2.75
CA LEU A 124 -18.24 -11.45 3.97
C LEU A 124 -17.38 -11.88 5.17
N ARG A 125 -16.22 -12.47 4.91
CA ARG A 125 -15.29 -12.95 5.94
C ARG A 125 -14.70 -11.84 6.80
N PHE A 126 -14.81 -10.58 6.36
CA PHE A 126 -14.38 -9.41 7.13
C PHE A 126 -15.42 -8.96 8.17
N PHE A 127 -16.65 -9.48 8.15
CA PHE A 127 -17.78 -8.96 8.94
C PHE A 127 -18.48 -9.98 9.83
N SER A 128 -17.89 -11.17 10.00
CA SER A 128 -18.56 -12.30 10.62
C SER A 128 -19.99 -12.51 10.08
N ILE A 129 -20.16 -12.36 8.76
CA ILE A 129 -21.43 -12.61 8.07
C ILE A 129 -21.33 -13.93 7.34
N ARG A 130 -22.36 -14.77 7.49
CA ARG A 130 -22.50 -16.02 6.75
C ARG A 130 -23.70 -15.97 5.81
N PRO A 131 -23.54 -16.39 4.53
CA PRO A 131 -24.66 -16.62 3.65
C PRO A 131 -25.30 -17.98 3.98
N MET A 132 -26.62 -18.04 3.88
CA MET A 132 -27.41 -19.25 4.00
C MET A 132 -28.28 -19.39 2.75
N LYS A 133 -28.53 -20.63 2.33
CA LYS A 133 -29.36 -20.93 1.17
C LYS A 133 -30.63 -21.60 1.62
N ILE A 134 -31.74 -21.20 1.00
CA ILE A 134 -33.07 -21.74 1.25
C ILE A 134 -33.63 -22.37 -0.02
N ASP A 135 -34.59 -23.28 0.12
CA ASP A 135 -35.08 -24.07 -1.01
C ASP A 135 -35.95 -23.24 -1.98
N GLN A 136 -36.77 -22.35 -1.42
CA GLN A 136 -37.70 -21.51 -2.16
C GLN A 136 -37.12 -20.12 -2.43
N ALA A 137 -37.44 -19.55 -3.58
CA ALA A 137 -37.06 -18.17 -3.86
C ALA A 137 -37.90 -17.22 -3.00
N ILE A 138 -37.22 -16.32 -2.28
CA ILE A 138 -37.85 -15.18 -1.61
C ILE A 138 -38.03 -14.07 -2.63
N LEU A 139 -39.27 -13.56 -2.70
CA LEU A 139 -39.69 -12.47 -3.57
C LEU A 139 -40.10 -11.22 -2.78
N TRP A 140 -40.05 -11.27 -1.45
CA TRP A 140 -40.50 -10.20 -0.58
C TRP A 140 -39.62 -10.09 0.67
N ALA A 141 -39.43 -8.87 1.14
CA ALA A 141 -38.79 -8.54 2.42
C ALA A 141 -39.36 -7.23 2.94
N LYS A 142 -39.16 -6.97 4.23
CA LYS A 142 -39.47 -5.67 4.81
C LYS A 142 -38.42 -4.67 4.32
N ILE A 143 -38.87 -3.63 3.62
CA ILE A 143 -37.99 -2.59 3.07
C ILE A 143 -37.69 -1.57 4.16
N THR A 144 -36.41 -1.36 4.44
CA THR A 144 -35.90 -0.34 5.39
C THR A 144 -35.32 0.88 4.67
N ARG A 145 -35.01 0.76 3.37
CA ARG A 145 -34.55 1.84 2.49
C ARG A 145 -35.45 1.96 1.26
N ILE A 146 -36.35 2.93 1.30
CA ILE A 146 -37.49 3.04 0.36
C ILE A 146 -37.08 3.24 -1.10
N GLU A 147 -35.93 3.85 -1.36
CA GLU A 147 -35.35 4.03 -2.70
C GLU A 147 -35.19 2.70 -3.43
N PHE A 148 -34.90 1.62 -2.71
CA PHE A 148 -34.71 0.30 -3.30
C PHE A 148 -36.02 -0.45 -3.58
N LYS A 149 -37.18 0.09 -3.17
CA LYS A 149 -38.49 -0.59 -3.33
C LYS A 149 -38.76 -1.02 -4.75
N ASN A 150 -38.62 -0.10 -5.71
CA ASN A 150 -38.91 -0.37 -7.11
C ASN A 150 -38.01 -1.46 -7.70
N PHE A 151 -36.76 -1.54 -7.22
CA PHE A 151 -35.83 -2.57 -7.64
C PHE A 151 -36.23 -3.93 -7.07
N LEU A 152 -36.54 -4.01 -5.76
CA LEU A 152 -37.00 -5.24 -5.12
C LEU A 152 -38.26 -5.78 -5.79
N ASP A 153 -39.27 -4.93 -5.98
CA ASP A 153 -40.57 -5.32 -6.52
C ASP A 153 -40.48 -5.94 -7.93
N LYS A 154 -39.49 -5.53 -8.74
CA LYS A 154 -39.34 -5.96 -10.15
C LYS A 154 -38.28 -7.03 -10.35
N TRP A 155 -37.14 -6.93 -9.66
CA TRP A 155 -35.95 -7.75 -9.91
C TRP A 155 -35.38 -8.40 -8.66
N GLY A 156 -35.83 -8.00 -7.47
CA GLY A 156 -35.32 -8.55 -6.22
C GLY A 156 -35.93 -9.92 -5.91
N ALA A 157 -35.23 -10.97 -6.30
CA ALA A 157 -35.49 -12.31 -5.84
C ALA A 157 -34.18 -12.95 -5.41
N THR A 158 -34.22 -13.90 -4.47
CA THR A 158 -33.04 -14.67 -4.07
C THR A 158 -33.44 -15.94 -3.31
N LYS A 159 -32.55 -16.92 -3.30
CA LYS A 159 -32.51 -18.09 -2.40
C LYS A 159 -31.43 -17.95 -1.33
N ASN A 160 -30.72 -16.82 -1.28
CA ASN A 160 -29.67 -16.55 -0.31
C ASN A 160 -30.17 -15.54 0.72
N ILE A 161 -29.90 -15.79 2.00
CA ILE A 161 -30.08 -14.85 3.11
C ILE A 161 -28.74 -14.70 3.84
N PHE A 162 -28.54 -13.61 4.57
CA PHE A 162 -27.30 -13.37 5.31
C PHE A 162 -27.59 -13.23 6.79
N ARG A 163 -26.73 -13.80 7.63
CA ARG A 163 -26.82 -13.73 9.09
C ARG A 163 -25.46 -13.38 9.67
N CYS A 164 -25.42 -12.45 10.62
CA CYS A 164 -24.22 -12.18 11.41
C CYS A 164 -24.01 -13.29 12.45
N TYR A 165 -22.76 -13.58 12.78
CA TYR A 165 -22.38 -14.41 13.91
C TYR A 165 -21.37 -13.66 14.80
N GLY A 166 -21.24 -14.09 16.06
CA GLY A 166 -20.41 -13.37 17.03
C GLY A 166 -21.05 -12.05 17.47
N LYS A 167 -20.25 -10.98 17.53
CA LYS A 167 -20.68 -9.64 17.98
C LYS A 167 -20.96 -8.66 16.84
N ASP A 168 -20.64 -9.03 15.61
CA ASP A 168 -20.77 -8.14 14.47
C ASP A 168 -22.25 -7.98 14.08
N THR A 169 -22.58 -6.82 13.52
CA THR A 169 -23.91 -6.49 13.01
C THR A 169 -23.79 -5.93 11.60
N PHE A 170 -24.90 -5.88 10.87
CA PHE A 170 -24.99 -5.07 9.66
C PHE A 170 -24.91 -3.59 10.06
N ASP A 171 -24.13 -2.78 9.33
CA ASP A 171 -24.10 -1.33 9.58
C ASP A 171 -25.41 -0.68 9.12
N ASP A 172 -25.95 -1.17 8.00
CA ASP A 172 -27.28 -0.82 7.54
C ASP A 172 -27.98 -2.00 6.86
N ILE A 173 -29.25 -2.21 7.19
CA ILE A 173 -30.09 -3.20 6.52
C ILE A 173 -30.88 -2.48 5.44
N ILE A 174 -30.93 -3.04 4.22
CA ILE A 174 -31.70 -2.52 3.09
C ILE A 174 -33.02 -3.32 2.93
N TYR A 175 -32.92 -4.64 3.05
CA TYR A 175 -34.05 -5.58 3.01
C TYR A 175 -33.99 -6.53 4.21
N ASP A 176 -34.88 -6.30 5.16
CA ASP A 176 -35.02 -7.08 6.40
C ASP A 176 -35.88 -8.33 6.11
N PHE A 177 -35.30 -9.53 6.29
CA PHE A 177 -36.02 -10.78 6.14
C PHE A 177 -36.66 -11.22 7.46
N ASN A 178 -35.86 -11.17 8.54
CA ASN A 178 -36.30 -11.41 9.91
C ASN A 178 -35.29 -10.80 10.90
N LYS A 179 -35.59 -10.94 12.21
CA LYS A 179 -34.79 -10.35 13.30
C LYS A 179 -33.28 -10.61 13.25
N GLU A 180 -32.84 -11.71 12.64
CA GLU A 180 -31.45 -12.13 12.62
C GLU A 180 -30.89 -12.23 11.19
N SER A 181 -31.65 -11.87 10.16
CA SER A 181 -31.22 -12.12 8.78
C SER A 181 -31.69 -11.07 7.80
N ALA A 182 -30.81 -10.70 6.88
CA ALA A 182 -31.07 -9.73 5.82
C ALA A 182 -31.03 -10.40 4.45
N LEU A 183 -31.82 -9.89 3.50
CA LEU A 183 -31.64 -10.21 2.08
C LEU A 183 -30.67 -9.23 1.43
N GLY A 184 -30.66 -7.98 1.87
CA GLY A 184 -29.75 -6.97 1.37
C GLY A 184 -29.34 -6.01 2.48
N PHE A 185 -28.09 -5.62 2.46
CA PHE A 185 -27.46 -4.84 3.53
C PHE A 185 -26.26 -4.07 2.98
N MET A 186 -25.74 -3.17 3.80
CA MET A 186 -24.51 -2.42 3.58
C MET A 186 -23.63 -2.51 4.83
N ASN A 187 -22.33 -2.73 4.61
CA ASN A 187 -21.30 -2.56 5.63
C ASN A 187 -20.24 -1.57 5.15
N TYR A 188 -19.73 -0.76 6.09
CA TYR A 188 -18.57 0.08 5.86
C TYR A 188 -17.32 -0.78 5.72
N PHE A 189 -16.50 -0.47 4.73
CA PHE A 189 -15.23 -1.18 4.55
C PHE A 189 -14.16 -0.23 4.06
N ARG A 190 -13.13 -0.04 4.90
CA ARG A 190 -12.11 1.00 4.70
C ARG A 190 -12.83 2.36 4.56
N ASN A 191 -12.59 3.10 3.49
CA ASN A 191 -13.25 4.38 3.22
C ASN A 191 -14.50 4.24 2.34
N GLY A 192 -14.86 3.01 1.93
CA GLY A 192 -15.93 2.73 0.98
C GLY A 192 -17.08 1.92 1.58
N HIS A 193 -17.93 1.40 0.71
CA HIS A 193 -19.12 0.64 1.10
C HIS A 193 -19.20 -0.68 0.35
N LEU A 194 -19.58 -1.73 1.07
CA LEU A 194 -19.92 -3.04 0.50
C LEU A 194 -21.40 -3.26 0.65
N ILE A 195 -22.09 -3.44 -0.47
CA ILE A 195 -23.53 -3.62 -0.54
C ILE A 195 -23.83 -4.99 -1.12
N TYR A 196 -24.79 -5.70 -0.54
CA TYR A 196 -25.30 -6.96 -1.08
C TYR A 196 -26.78 -6.78 -1.40
N LEU A 197 -27.20 -7.12 -2.61
CA LEU A 197 -28.60 -7.01 -3.03
C LEU A 197 -29.07 -8.27 -3.80
N PRO A 198 -30.29 -8.75 -3.52
CA PRO A 198 -30.92 -9.83 -4.26
C PRO A 198 -31.25 -9.38 -5.68
N CYS A 199 -30.95 -10.21 -6.67
CA CYS A 199 -31.23 -9.90 -8.08
C CYS A 199 -31.51 -11.19 -8.86
N GLN A 200 -32.72 -11.34 -9.40
CA GLN A 200 -33.00 -12.41 -10.36
C GLN A 200 -32.19 -12.21 -11.64
N ARG A 201 -31.74 -13.31 -12.25
CA ARG A 201 -30.84 -13.28 -13.42
C ARG A 201 -31.54 -13.70 -14.72
N ASN A 202 -32.87 -13.70 -14.72
CA ASN A 202 -33.69 -14.27 -15.78
C ASN A 202 -34.23 -13.15 -16.68
N PHE A 203 -33.39 -12.57 -17.51
CA PHE A 203 -33.80 -11.47 -18.39
C PHE A 203 -34.24 -11.98 -19.76
N SER A 204 -35.44 -11.59 -20.17
CA SER A 204 -36.01 -11.97 -21.47
C SER A 204 -35.77 -10.93 -22.57
N SER A 205 -35.32 -9.72 -22.21
CA SER A 205 -35.09 -8.63 -23.18
C SER A 205 -34.01 -7.66 -22.73
N MET A 206 -33.32 -7.06 -23.71
CA MET A 206 -32.32 -6.00 -23.49
C MET A 206 -32.92 -4.81 -22.75
N ALA A 207 -34.15 -4.42 -23.08
CA ALA A 207 -34.85 -3.30 -22.43
C ALA A 207 -35.00 -3.52 -20.92
N ASN A 208 -35.27 -4.75 -20.50
CA ASN A 208 -35.42 -5.11 -19.08
C ASN A 208 -34.07 -5.01 -18.34
N ILE A 209 -32.97 -5.47 -18.94
CA ILE A 209 -31.62 -5.34 -18.37
C ILE A 209 -31.22 -3.87 -18.24
N THR A 210 -31.45 -3.08 -19.29
CA THR A 210 -31.20 -1.62 -19.29
C THR A 210 -31.98 -0.94 -18.18
N GLU A 211 -33.28 -1.22 -18.05
CA GLU A 211 -34.14 -0.63 -17.01
C GLU A 211 -33.69 -1.04 -15.61
N MET A 212 -33.34 -2.31 -15.42
CA MET A 212 -32.86 -2.83 -14.15
C MET A 212 -31.61 -2.09 -13.67
N PHE A 213 -30.54 -2.04 -14.48
CA PHE A 213 -29.30 -1.38 -14.06
C PHE A 213 -29.47 0.11 -13.90
N LYS A 214 -30.24 0.77 -14.77
CA LYS A 214 -30.54 2.18 -14.59
C LYS A 214 -31.20 2.43 -13.23
N THR A 215 -32.23 1.65 -12.91
CA THR A 215 -32.93 1.73 -11.61
C THR A 215 -32.00 1.42 -10.44
N LEU A 216 -31.16 0.39 -10.55
CA LEU A 216 -30.21 0.02 -9.50
C LEU A 216 -29.18 1.13 -9.25
N ILE A 217 -28.59 1.69 -10.31
CA ILE A 217 -27.61 2.77 -10.20
C ILE A 217 -28.24 4.02 -9.59
N ASP A 218 -29.44 4.41 -10.05
CA ASP A 218 -30.18 5.54 -9.48
C ASP A 218 -30.48 5.35 -7.98
N ASN A 219 -30.87 4.13 -7.59
CA ASN A 219 -31.12 3.79 -6.19
C ASN A 219 -29.84 3.82 -5.35
N LEU A 220 -28.73 3.29 -5.87
CA LEU A 220 -27.42 3.34 -5.21
C LEU A 220 -26.95 4.78 -5.02
N ILE A 221 -27.03 5.64 -6.04
CA ILE A 221 -26.65 7.05 -5.95
C ILE A 221 -27.53 7.78 -4.92
N THR A 222 -28.85 7.54 -4.95
CA THR A 222 -29.80 8.14 -4.00
C THR A 222 -29.49 7.71 -2.57
N TYR A 223 -29.27 6.41 -2.37
CA TYR A 223 -28.91 5.83 -1.08
C TYR A 223 -27.60 6.40 -0.53
N LEU A 224 -26.54 6.38 -1.35
CA LEU A 224 -25.23 6.93 -0.99
C LEU A 224 -25.31 8.42 -0.65
N THR A 225 -26.16 9.17 -1.35
CA THR A 225 -26.38 10.60 -1.05
C THR A 225 -27.07 10.80 0.31
N ARG A 226 -27.97 9.88 0.71
CA ARG A 226 -28.69 9.94 1.99
C ARG A 226 -27.84 9.51 3.19
N ILE A 227 -26.96 8.52 3.01
CA ILE A 227 -26.11 8.02 4.10
C ILE A 227 -24.83 8.84 4.29
N ARG A 228 -24.52 9.78 3.39
CA ARG A 228 -23.39 10.71 3.57
C ARG A 228 -23.61 11.54 4.83
N SER A 229 -22.84 11.22 5.87
CA SER A 229 -22.71 12.03 7.09
C SER A 229 -21.81 13.25 6.86
N GLU A 230 -20.89 13.17 5.91
CA GLU A 230 -19.98 14.26 5.59
C GLU A 230 -20.67 15.34 4.75
N LEU A 231 -20.49 16.60 5.17
CA LEU A 231 -20.89 17.76 4.39
C LEU A 231 -20.18 17.74 3.03
N PRO A 232 -20.93 17.79 1.90
CA PRO A 232 -20.32 17.86 0.59
C PRO A 232 -19.46 19.12 0.48
N ALA A 233 -18.40 19.08 -0.35
CA ALA A 233 -17.41 20.14 -0.41
C ALA A 233 -18.02 21.54 -0.62
N PHE A 234 -19.08 21.67 -1.44
CA PHE A 234 -19.76 22.94 -1.65
C PHE A 234 -20.52 23.44 -0.41
N ALA A 235 -20.99 22.53 0.46
CA ALA A 235 -21.70 22.87 1.70
C ALA A 235 -20.75 23.18 2.85
N LYS A 236 -19.43 23.01 2.64
CA LYS A 236 -18.41 23.61 3.52
C LYS A 236 -18.32 25.13 3.33
N GLU A 237 -19.03 25.67 2.34
CA GLU A 237 -19.24 27.10 2.15
C GLU A 237 -20.73 27.43 2.32
N PRO A 238 -21.09 28.57 2.94
CA PRO A 238 -20.20 29.64 3.39
C PRO A 238 -19.53 29.36 4.75
N PHE A 239 -18.28 29.78 4.90
CA PHE A 239 -17.61 29.78 6.19
C PHE A 239 -18.22 30.84 7.11
N PHE A 240 -18.50 30.47 8.35
CA PHE A 240 -18.76 31.47 9.38
C PHE A 240 -17.45 32.18 9.75
N LYS A 241 -17.51 33.46 10.15
CA LYS A 241 -16.30 34.23 10.54
C LYS A 241 -15.45 33.53 11.61
N ALA A 242 -16.10 32.80 12.53
CA ALA A 242 -15.39 32.01 13.54
C ALA A 242 -14.68 30.80 12.93
N GLU A 243 -15.27 30.14 11.93
CA GLU A 243 -14.66 29.03 11.21
C GLU A 243 -13.46 29.49 10.38
N GLU A 244 -13.50 30.68 9.76
CA GLU A 244 -12.35 31.22 9.04
C GLU A 244 -11.12 31.38 9.95
N ALA A 245 -11.32 31.83 11.19
CA ALA A 245 -10.22 31.98 12.16
C ALA A 245 -9.63 30.61 12.54
N LEU A 246 -10.48 29.63 12.83
CA LEU A 246 -10.06 28.26 13.15
C LEU A 246 -9.38 27.57 11.97
N TYR A 247 -9.88 27.78 10.75
CA TYR A 247 -9.29 27.19 9.55
C TYR A 247 -7.91 27.77 9.25
N LYS A 248 -7.69 29.07 9.49
CA LYS A 248 -6.36 29.69 9.41
C LYS A 248 -5.39 29.10 10.43
N GLU A 249 -5.81 28.95 11.68
CA GLU A 249 -5.01 28.32 12.74
C GLU A 249 -4.65 26.87 12.37
N PHE A 250 -5.62 26.09 11.89
CA PHE A 250 -5.41 24.73 11.41
C PHE A 250 -4.38 24.66 10.28
N LEU A 251 -4.46 25.53 9.28
CA LEU A 251 -3.50 25.57 8.18
C LEU A 251 -2.10 25.97 8.65
N GLU A 252 -2.00 26.88 9.63
CA GLU A 252 -0.72 27.27 10.20
C GLU A 252 -0.06 26.12 10.96
N GLU A 253 -0.82 25.41 11.79
CA GLU A 253 -0.32 24.22 12.50
C GLU A 253 0.04 23.09 11.53
N GLN A 254 -0.77 22.85 10.48
CA GLN A 254 -0.43 21.86 9.46
C GLN A 254 0.89 22.21 8.74
N ARG A 255 1.16 23.49 8.49
CA ARG A 255 2.42 23.95 7.91
C ARG A 255 3.59 23.69 8.87
N LYS A 256 3.43 24.01 10.16
CA LYS A 256 4.45 23.74 11.19
C LYS A 256 4.76 22.24 11.30
N THR A 257 3.73 21.39 11.27
CA THR A 257 3.90 19.93 11.29
C THR A 257 4.72 19.47 10.10
N LYS A 258 4.37 19.89 8.87
CA LYS A 258 5.13 19.53 7.66
C LYS A 258 6.59 19.98 7.70
N GLU A 259 6.86 21.18 8.24
CA GLU A 259 8.22 21.67 8.42
C GLU A 259 9.03 20.80 9.40
N ILE A 260 8.41 20.34 10.50
CA ILE A 260 9.05 19.45 11.47
C ILE A 260 9.27 18.07 10.87
N GLU A 261 8.28 17.52 10.16
CA GLU A 261 8.38 16.22 9.47
C GLU A 261 9.54 16.22 8.47
N SER A 262 9.67 17.28 7.66
CA SER A 262 10.78 17.44 6.73
C SER A 262 12.15 17.50 7.44
N LYS A 263 12.23 18.15 8.61
CA LYS A 263 13.47 18.14 9.42
C LYS A 263 13.79 16.76 9.98
N LEU A 264 12.79 15.99 10.37
CA LEU A 264 12.96 14.62 10.88
C LEU A 264 13.34 13.63 9.77
N GLU A 265 12.95 13.90 8.53
CA GLU A 265 13.23 13.05 7.38
C GLU A 265 14.74 12.80 7.20
N SER A 266 15.58 13.83 7.29
CA SER A 266 17.04 13.67 7.20
C SER A 266 17.61 12.77 8.31
N PHE A 267 17.08 12.86 9.53
CA PHE A 267 17.48 11.97 10.63
C PHE A 267 17.05 10.52 10.38
N ASN A 268 15.84 10.32 9.87
CA ASN A 268 15.35 8.99 9.52
C ASN A 268 16.13 8.40 8.35
N LEU A 269 16.51 9.21 7.38
CA LEU A 269 17.31 8.82 6.22
C LEU A 269 18.65 8.22 6.67
N ILE A 270 19.44 8.95 7.46
CA ILE A 270 20.75 8.44 7.91
C ILE A 270 20.62 7.23 8.85
N LYS A 271 19.62 7.21 9.74
CA LYS A 271 19.35 6.03 10.56
C LYS A 271 19.00 4.82 9.70
N ALA A 272 18.21 5.00 8.64
CA ALA A 272 17.87 3.93 7.72
C ALA A 272 19.09 3.42 6.94
N LEU A 273 20.03 4.29 6.56
CA LEU A 273 21.30 3.86 5.93
C LEU A 273 22.07 2.90 6.83
N ALA A 274 22.06 3.12 8.15
CA ALA A 274 22.71 2.20 9.08
C ALA A 274 22.12 0.79 9.03
N PHE A 275 20.87 0.59 8.60
CA PHE A 275 20.24 -0.73 8.47
C PHE A 275 20.03 -1.17 7.02
N ALA A 276 20.55 -0.42 6.05
CA ALA A 276 20.37 -0.70 4.64
C ALA A 276 21.11 -1.97 4.21
N SER A 277 20.51 -2.72 3.28
CA SER A 277 21.20 -3.78 2.55
C SER A 277 22.30 -3.19 1.66
N GLU A 278 23.22 -4.01 1.14
CA GLU A 278 24.34 -3.51 0.32
C GLU A 278 23.86 -2.70 -0.89
N TYR A 279 22.90 -3.25 -1.63
CA TYR A 279 22.31 -2.58 -2.79
C TYR A 279 21.62 -1.27 -2.41
N ASP A 280 20.84 -1.24 -1.34
CA ASP A 280 20.17 -0.01 -0.88
C ASP A 280 21.18 1.03 -0.40
N LEU A 281 22.25 0.59 0.26
CA LEU A 281 23.30 1.46 0.76
C LEU A 281 24.10 2.08 -0.39
N GLN A 282 24.48 1.29 -1.39
CA GLN A 282 25.18 1.74 -2.60
C GLN A 282 24.42 2.84 -3.34
N ASN A 283 23.10 2.71 -3.42
CA ASN A 283 22.27 3.70 -4.12
C ASN A 283 21.98 4.95 -3.28
N ARG A 284 21.84 4.81 -1.96
CA ARG A 284 21.34 5.90 -1.10
C ARG A 284 22.42 6.69 -0.39
N LEU A 285 23.55 6.06 -0.05
CA LEU A 285 24.64 6.73 0.66
C LEU A 285 25.30 7.84 -0.15
N PRO A 286 25.65 7.65 -1.44
CA PRO A 286 26.21 8.73 -2.26
C PRO A 286 25.26 9.93 -2.35
N LYS A 287 23.96 9.67 -2.58
CA LYS A 287 22.94 10.72 -2.57
C LYS A 287 22.88 11.46 -1.23
N PHE A 288 22.93 10.74 -0.12
CA PHE A 288 23.00 11.36 1.21
C PHE A 288 24.24 12.26 1.37
N LEU A 289 25.43 11.78 1.00
CA LEU A 289 26.66 12.57 1.07
C LEU A 289 26.58 13.84 0.19
N HIS A 290 25.93 13.76 -0.97
CA HIS A 290 25.66 14.92 -1.81
C HIS A 290 24.67 15.90 -1.18
N ASP A 291 23.46 15.43 -0.87
CA ASP A 291 22.34 16.28 -0.46
C ASP A 291 22.55 16.87 0.95
N GLU A 292 23.14 16.10 1.87
CA GLU A 292 23.20 16.46 3.29
C GLU A 292 24.56 17.02 3.73
N LEU A 293 25.66 16.58 3.10
CA LEU A 293 27.02 17.08 3.39
C LEU A 293 27.56 18.00 2.28
N GLY A 294 26.91 18.05 1.11
CA GLY A 294 27.32 18.91 0.00
C GLY A 294 28.54 18.41 -0.76
N PHE A 295 28.82 17.10 -0.73
CA PHE A 295 29.94 16.54 -1.48
C PHE A 295 29.62 16.45 -2.96
N ARG A 296 30.62 16.69 -3.80
CA ARG A 296 30.55 16.39 -5.24
C ARG A 296 30.94 14.94 -5.43
N ILE A 297 30.09 14.19 -6.12
CA ILE A 297 30.24 12.76 -6.28
C ILE A 297 30.11 12.42 -7.76
N GLU A 298 30.96 11.52 -8.23
CA GLU A 298 30.87 10.92 -9.55
C GLU A 298 30.55 9.43 -9.39
N GLN A 299 29.42 9.02 -9.98
CA GLN A 299 29.02 7.62 -10.12
C GLN A 299 28.96 7.29 -11.61
N ASN A 300 29.57 6.19 -12.02
CA ASN A 300 29.51 5.74 -13.40
C ASN A 300 29.32 4.22 -13.41
N GLU A 301 28.24 3.78 -14.06
CA GLU A 301 27.82 2.38 -14.13
C GLU A 301 28.84 1.44 -14.80
N THR A 302 29.84 2.00 -15.51
CA THR A 302 30.88 1.22 -16.20
C THR A 302 32.14 0.98 -15.38
N TYR A 303 32.22 1.56 -14.18
CA TYR A 303 33.40 1.46 -13.33
C TYR A 303 33.24 0.37 -12.26
N ASN A 304 34.38 -0.14 -11.75
CA ASN A 304 34.41 -1.28 -10.83
C ASN A 304 34.12 -0.90 -9.37
N GLU A 305 34.35 0.36 -9.01
CA GLU A 305 34.13 0.99 -7.71
C GLU A 305 32.73 1.61 -7.62
N ASP A 306 32.25 1.84 -6.39
CA ASP A 306 30.92 2.40 -6.19
C ASP A 306 30.81 3.90 -6.53
N PHE A 307 31.80 4.73 -6.16
CA PHE A 307 31.83 6.16 -6.50
C PHE A 307 33.18 6.86 -6.21
N TRP A 308 33.34 8.08 -6.74
CA TRP A 308 34.45 8.99 -6.41
C TRP A 308 33.97 10.21 -5.62
N LEU A 309 34.81 10.68 -4.69
CA LEU A 309 34.69 12.04 -4.16
C LEU A 309 35.47 13.02 -5.04
N ILE A 310 34.83 14.14 -5.36
CA ILE A 310 35.36 15.17 -6.25
C ILE A 310 35.69 16.43 -5.47
N GLY A 311 36.91 16.94 -5.64
CA GLY A 311 37.38 18.17 -5.05
C GLY A 311 36.76 19.43 -5.65
N SER A 312 37.09 20.59 -5.09
CA SER A 312 36.57 21.88 -5.56
C SER A 312 36.98 22.20 -7.00
N SER A 313 38.17 21.75 -7.43
CA SER A 313 38.70 21.96 -8.79
C SER A 313 38.26 20.88 -9.79
N GLY A 314 37.43 19.91 -9.38
CA GLY A 314 36.91 18.85 -10.26
C GLY A 314 37.78 17.59 -10.33
N GLU A 315 38.85 17.54 -9.56
CA GLU A 315 39.75 16.38 -9.44
C GLU A 315 39.19 15.31 -8.50
N HIS A 316 39.56 14.05 -8.76
CA HIS A 316 39.29 12.94 -7.85
C HIS A 316 40.15 13.08 -6.60
N ILE A 317 39.53 13.17 -5.42
CA ILE A 317 40.23 13.31 -4.12
C ILE A 317 40.19 12.04 -3.27
N ALA A 318 39.24 11.13 -3.52
CA ALA A 318 39.20 9.82 -2.91
C ALA A 318 38.39 8.84 -3.77
N ILE A 319 38.78 7.56 -3.71
CA ILE A 319 38.02 6.46 -4.28
C ILE A 319 37.22 5.77 -3.17
N CYS A 320 35.95 5.48 -3.42
CA CYS A 320 35.04 4.99 -2.39
C CYS A 320 34.44 3.64 -2.77
N GLU A 321 34.31 2.79 -1.75
CA GLU A 321 33.61 1.51 -1.83
C GLU A 321 32.60 1.44 -0.67
N ILE A 322 31.46 0.79 -0.92
CA ILE A 322 30.36 0.63 0.02
C ILE A 322 30.11 -0.85 0.21
N LYS A 323 30.15 -1.31 1.46
CA LYS A 323 29.84 -2.70 1.81
C LYS A 323 28.87 -2.79 2.96
N SER A 324 28.05 -3.84 2.95
CA SER A 324 27.17 -4.15 4.07
C SER A 324 27.44 -5.55 4.63
N TYR A 325 27.61 -5.64 5.94
CA TYR A 325 28.02 -6.87 6.61
C TYR A 325 27.13 -7.20 7.80
N VAL A 326 26.79 -8.49 7.89
CA VAL A 326 26.03 -9.05 9.03
C VAL A 326 26.77 -8.88 10.35
N ARG A 327 28.11 -8.95 10.37
CA ARG A 327 28.95 -8.81 11.57
C ARG A 327 30.26 -8.13 11.22
N GLY A 328 30.61 -7.06 11.95
CA GLY A 328 31.88 -6.34 11.76
C GLY A 328 32.05 -5.86 10.31
N PHE A 329 33.25 -6.03 9.77
CA PHE A 329 33.50 -5.89 8.33
C PHE A 329 34.46 -6.97 7.83
N LYS A 330 34.58 -7.13 6.51
CA LYS A 330 35.48 -8.12 5.90
C LYS A 330 36.68 -7.44 5.24
N LYS A 331 37.86 -8.03 5.39
CA LYS A 331 39.10 -7.59 4.72
C LYS A 331 38.98 -7.51 3.20
N SER A 332 38.08 -8.28 2.59
CA SER A 332 37.81 -8.22 1.15
C SER A 332 37.43 -6.82 0.68
N GLY A 333 36.63 -6.07 1.45
CA GLY A 333 36.26 -4.70 1.05
C GLY A 333 37.45 -3.74 1.02
N VAL A 334 38.48 -3.96 1.85
CA VAL A 334 39.73 -3.20 1.81
C VAL A 334 40.53 -3.56 0.56
N TYR A 335 40.57 -4.85 0.20
CA TYR A 335 41.25 -5.30 -1.02
C TYR A 335 40.53 -4.86 -2.30
N ASP A 336 39.20 -4.73 -2.28
CA ASP A 336 38.43 -4.21 -3.41
C ASP A 336 38.89 -2.78 -3.75
N ILE A 337 38.97 -1.88 -2.76
CA ILE A 337 39.51 -0.52 -2.93
C ILE A 337 40.96 -0.53 -3.43
N TYR A 338 41.80 -1.41 -2.87
CA TYR A 338 43.19 -1.56 -3.33
C TYR A 338 43.22 -1.90 -4.83
N ASN A 339 42.41 -2.88 -5.26
CA ASN A 339 42.32 -3.30 -6.66
C ASN A 339 41.79 -2.18 -7.57
N HIS A 340 40.84 -1.39 -7.09
CA HIS A 340 40.35 -0.23 -7.84
C HIS A 340 41.46 0.81 -8.05
N ARG A 341 42.24 1.14 -7.01
CA ARG A 341 43.38 2.07 -7.15
C ARG A 341 44.39 1.58 -8.18
N GLU A 342 44.77 0.31 -8.12
CA GLU A 342 45.68 -0.32 -9.10
C GLU A 342 45.11 -0.24 -10.53
N HIS A 343 43.81 -0.53 -10.70
CA HIS A 343 43.13 -0.47 -11.98
C HIS A 343 43.19 0.95 -12.61
N TYR A 344 42.99 1.99 -11.82
CA TYR A 344 43.10 3.38 -12.26
C TYR A 344 44.52 3.95 -12.20
N LYS A 345 45.53 3.13 -11.89
CA LYS A 345 46.94 3.55 -11.76
C LYS A 345 47.12 4.72 -10.80
N LYS A 346 46.32 4.73 -9.72
CA LYS A 346 46.48 5.67 -8.61
C LYS A 346 47.61 5.18 -7.71
N ASP A 347 48.32 6.12 -7.10
CA ASP A 347 49.39 5.81 -6.14
C ASP A 347 48.82 5.13 -4.88
N GLU A 348 49.62 4.30 -4.19
CA GLU A 348 49.20 3.65 -2.93
C GLU A 348 48.84 4.67 -1.83
N SER A 349 49.40 5.88 -1.88
CA SER A 349 49.04 6.99 -1.00
C SER A 349 47.73 7.70 -1.38
N PHE A 350 47.14 7.37 -2.53
CA PHE A 350 45.87 7.95 -2.93
C PHE A 350 44.76 7.51 -1.96
N PRO A 351 43.93 8.45 -1.44
CA PRO A 351 42.94 8.13 -0.41
C PRO A 351 41.88 7.13 -0.89
N GLY A 352 41.72 6.06 -0.12
CA GLY A 352 40.64 5.08 -0.29
C GLY A 352 39.71 5.08 0.91
N ILE A 353 38.40 5.08 0.68
CA ILE A 353 37.39 5.13 1.75
C ILE A 353 36.45 3.94 1.62
N LEU A 354 36.36 3.14 2.69
CA LEU A 354 35.40 2.04 2.80
C LEU A 354 34.24 2.46 3.71
N PHE A 355 33.08 2.73 3.12
CA PHE A 355 31.86 2.94 3.88
C PHE A 355 31.21 1.60 4.24
N VAL A 356 30.93 1.41 5.53
CA VAL A 356 30.44 0.11 6.03
C VAL A 356 29.16 0.25 6.84
N SER A 357 28.11 -0.45 6.41
CA SER A 357 27.01 -0.81 7.30
C SER A 357 27.32 -2.14 7.98
N SER A 358 27.69 -2.10 9.26
CA SER A 358 28.14 -3.29 10.00
C SER A 358 27.08 -3.78 10.98
N ASN A 359 27.10 -5.05 11.39
CA ASN A 359 26.16 -5.58 12.39
C ASN A 359 24.68 -5.48 11.95
N LEU A 360 24.36 -5.84 10.70
CA LEU A 360 22.99 -5.72 10.15
C LEU A 360 21.90 -6.46 10.94
N HIS A 361 22.25 -7.52 11.67
CA HIS A 361 21.31 -8.25 12.54
C HIS A 361 21.21 -7.67 13.96
N ALA A 362 21.79 -6.49 14.22
CA ALA A 362 21.61 -5.81 15.49
C ALA A 362 20.13 -5.51 15.75
N THR A 363 19.68 -5.84 16.96
CA THR A 363 18.29 -5.63 17.42
C THR A 363 18.14 -4.33 18.21
N ASN A 364 19.24 -3.65 18.51
CA ASN A 364 19.29 -2.36 19.21
C ASN A 364 20.58 -1.59 18.86
N TRP A 365 20.63 -0.31 19.27
CA TRP A 365 21.77 0.57 18.98
C TRP A 365 23.07 0.16 19.68
N GLU A 366 23.01 -0.44 20.87
CA GLU A 366 24.21 -0.91 21.57
C GLU A 366 24.92 -2.00 20.77
N GLN A 367 24.17 -3.00 20.29
CA GLN A 367 24.68 -4.03 19.39
C GLN A 367 25.20 -3.43 18.09
N LYS A 368 24.46 -2.46 17.53
CA LYS A 368 24.82 -1.76 16.29
C LYS A 368 26.17 -1.04 16.42
N LEU A 369 26.38 -0.39 17.56
CA LEU A 369 27.57 0.40 17.88
C LEU A 369 28.78 -0.43 18.33
N SER A 370 28.69 -1.76 18.39
CA SER A 370 29.80 -2.65 18.77
C SER A 370 31.09 -2.31 18.00
N PRO A 371 32.24 -2.21 18.68
CA PRO A 371 33.49 -1.82 18.03
C PRO A 371 34.05 -2.93 17.13
N PHE A 372 34.81 -2.54 16.10
CA PHE A 372 35.60 -3.48 15.31
C PHE A 372 36.77 -4.05 16.11
N ALA A 373 37.17 -5.30 15.81
CA ALA A 373 38.34 -5.88 16.42
C ALA A 373 39.62 -5.22 15.86
N PRO A 374 40.66 -4.98 16.67
CA PRO A 374 41.89 -4.31 16.19
C PRO A 374 42.54 -4.93 14.96
N GLN A 375 42.52 -6.25 14.87
CA GLN A 375 43.11 -7.01 13.75
C GLN A 375 42.39 -6.78 12.42
N ASP A 376 41.15 -6.27 12.45
CA ASP A 376 40.36 -6.05 11.25
C ASP A 376 40.82 -4.77 10.55
N TYR A 377 40.96 -3.65 11.27
CA TYR A 377 41.32 -2.34 10.69
C TYR A 377 42.83 -2.12 10.49
N GLN A 378 43.71 -2.93 11.08
CA GLN A 378 45.15 -2.90 10.79
C GLN A 378 45.46 -3.09 9.30
N VAL A 379 44.67 -3.91 8.60
CA VAL A 379 44.83 -4.11 7.15
C VAL A 379 44.48 -2.84 6.38
N ALA A 380 43.47 -2.07 6.82
CA ALA A 380 43.14 -0.79 6.22
C ALA A 380 44.26 0.24 6.44
N THR A 381 44.85 0.27 7.64
CA THR A 381 46.04 1.09 7.95
C THR A 381 47.22 0.76 7.03
N SER A 382 47.54 -0.52 6.83
CA SER A 382 48.64 -0.94 5.94
C SER A 382 48.40 -0.61 4.47
N ASN A 383 47.14 -0.47 4.06
CA ASN A 383 46.77 -0.18 2.67
C ASN A 383 46.37 1.29 2.45
N ASN A 384 46.56 2.18 3.43
CA ASN A 384 46.15 3.59 3.34
C ASN A 384 44.65 3.77 2.98
N ILE A 385 43.79 3.02 3.68
CA ILE A 385 42.33 3.06 3.51
C ILE A 385 41.69 3.47 4.83
N LEU A 386 40.71 4.37 4.77
CA LEU A 386 39.87 4.76 5.90
C LEU A 386 38.55 4.00 5.88
N ILE A 387 38.24 3.32 6.97
CA ILE A 387 36.93 2.70 7.20
C ILE A 387 36.04 3.71 7.90
N VAL A 388 34.87 3.95 7.33
CA VAL A 388 33.84 4.82 7.89
C VAL A 388 32.57 4.00 8.07
N ARG A 389 32.22 3.69 9.32
CA ARG A 389 30.94 3.05 9.62
C ARG A 389 29.81 4.05 9.40
N VAL A 390 28.65 3.58 8.93
CA VAL A 390 27.48 4.47 8.73
C VAL A 390 27.05 5.16 10.03
N GLU A 391 27.24 4.50 11.17
CA GLU A 391 26.97 5.05 12.50
C GLU A 391 27.96 6.16 12.88
N ASP A 392 29.24 6.02 12.50
CA ASP A 392 30.24 7.06 12.71
C ASP A 392 29.96 8.25 11.79
N LEU A 393 29.52 8.00 10.55
CA LEU A 393 29.00 9.02 9.63
C LEU A 393 27.76 9.74 10.19
N LEU A 394 26.87 9.03 10.89
CA LEU A 394 25.69 9.61 11.55
C LEU A 394 26.09 10.65 12.59
N PHE A 395 27.03 10.33 13.46
CA PHE A 395 27.48 11.28 14.48
C PHE A 395 28.31 12.43 13.90
N MET A 396 29.07 12.16 12.84
CA MET A 396 29.78 13.20 12.09
C MET A 396 28.80 14.18 11.42
N TRP A 397 27.75 13.68 10.77
CA TRP A 397 26.70 14.50 10.16
C TRP A 397 25.93 15.32 11.20
N ASP A 398 25.57 14.73 12.35
CA ASP A 398 24.91 15.46 13.44
C ASP A 398 25.80 16.60 13.97
N SER A 399 27.10 16.35 14.11
CA SER A 399 28.08 17.38 14.49
C SER A 399 28.19 18.50 13.46
N PHE A 400 28.12 18.18 12.17
CA PHE A 400 28.06 19.17 11.09
C PHE A 400 26.78 20.00 11.14
N LYS A 401 25.61 19.38 11.33
CA LYS A 401 24.33 20.08 11.46
C LYS A 401 24.29 21.01 12.69
N GLN A 402 25.03 20.67 13.74
CA GLN A 402 25.20 21.50 14.93
C GLN A 402 26.29 22.58 14.77
N GLY A 403 26.98 22.64 13.62
CA GLY A 403 28.07 23.59 13.37
C GLY A 403 29.33 23.33 14.19
N LYS A 404 29.51 22.13 14.73
CA LYS A 404 30.69 21.74 15.53
C LYS A 404 31.89 21.40 14.65
N ILE A 405 31.64 20.93 13.43
CA ILE A 405 32.65 20.66 12.41
C ILE A 405 32.19 21.25 11.08
N SER A 406 33.13 21.76 10.31
CA SER A 406 32.93 22.27 8.95
C SER A 406 32.97 21.16 7.92
N ARG A 407 32.54 21.48 6.69
CA ARG A 407 32.61 20.54 5.57
C ARG A 407 34.06 20.22 5.21
N GLU A 408 34.92 21.23 5.24
CA GLU A 408 36.34 21.14 4.93
C GLU A 408 37.05 20.23 5.93
N GLU A 409 36.70 20.32 7.23
CA GLU A 409 37.19 19.40 8.24
C GLU A 409 36.76 17.96 7.99
N ILE A 410 35.51 17.72 7.58
CA ILE A 410 35.06 16.37 7.22
C ILE A 410 35.87 15.83 6.04
N ILE A 411 36.03 16.62 4.97
CA ILE A 411 36.82 16.21 3.81
C ILE A 411 38.25 15.87 4.25
N ASN A 412 38.88 16.73 5.05
CA ASN A 412 40.22 16.49 5.57
C ASN A 412 40.31 15.21 6.40
N ILE A 413 39.30 14.93 7.25
CA ILE A 413 39.21 13.68 8.01
C ILE A 413 39.18 12.49 7.06
N LEU A 414 38.33 12.54 6.03
CA LEU A 414 38.12 11.45 5.10
C LEU A 414 39.35 11.14 4.23
N ILE A 415 40.11 12.16 3.81
CA ILE A 415 41.22 11.99 2.85
C ILE A 415 42.60 11.89 3.50
N SER A 416 42.76 12.35 4.76
CA SER A 416 44.08 12.42 5.41
C SER A 416 44.34 11.30 6.42
N ASN A 417 43.35 10.45 6.69
CA ASN A 417 43.44 9.40 7.71
C ASN A 417 43.30 8.01 7.10
N LYS A 418 43.70 6.99 7.86
CA LYS A 418 43.62 5.57 7.50
C LYS A 418 43.29 4.74 8.75
N GLY A 419 42.88 3.48 8.57
CA GLY A 419 42.39 2.65 9.67
C GLY A 419 40.88 2.80 9.83
N TRP A 420 40.37 3.02 11.05
CA TRP A 420 38.93 3.19 11.31
C TRP A 420 38.63 4.54 11.97
N LEU A 421 37.72 5.31 11.37
CA LEU A 421 37.11 6.49 11.97
C LEU A 421 36.08 6.08 13.03
N TYR A 422 36.39 6.29 14.30
CA TYR A 422 35.43 6.12 15.39
C TYR A 422 34.93 7.49 15.86
N PHE A 423 33.69 7.82 15.50
CA PHE A 423 33.07 9.12 15.80
C PHE A 423 32.06 8.94 16.94
N LYS A 424 32.11 9.81 17.95
CA LYS A 424 31.27 9.74 19.14
C LYS A 424 30.12 10.73 19.04
N SER A 425 29.00 10.41 19.68
CA SER A 425 27.80 11.26 19.70
C SER A 425 28.00 12.63 20.36
N ASP A 426 29.08 12.82 21.12
CA ASP A 426 29.43 14.11 21.73
C ASP A 426 30.17 15.06 20.77
N GLY A 427 30.54 14.58 19.57
CA GLY A 427 31.26 15.36 18.56
C GLY A 427 32.76 15.08 18.49
N ARG A 428 33.30 14.24 19.38
CA ARG A 428 34.72 13.83 19.32
C ARG A 428 34.91 12.65 18.38
N TYR A 429 36.07 12.55 17.76
CA TYR A 429 36.46 11.38 16.98
C TYR A 429 37.88 10.93 17.29
N GLU A 430 38.17 9.67 16.97
CA GLU A 430 39.50 9.05 17.07
C GLU A 430 39.72 8.18 15.83
N ILE A 431 40.96 8.18 15.34
CA ILE A 431 41.40 7.28 14.27
C ILE A 431 42.07 6.07 14.93
N LYS A 432 41.54 4.88 14.66
CA LYS A 432 42.08 3.62 15.17
C LYS A 432 42.90 2.94 14.09
N GLU A 433 44.19 2.79 14.35
CA GLU A 433 45.18 2.24 13.40
C GLU A 433 45.60 0.80 13.71
#